data_AF-A0A7Z0UXL0-F1
#
_entry.id   AF-A0A7Z0UXL0-F1
#
_cell.length_a   1.000
_cell.length_b   1.000
_cell.length_c   1.000
_cell.angle_alpha   90.00
_cell.angle_beta   90.00
_cell.angle_gamma   90.00
#
_symmetry.space_group_name_H-M   'P 1'
#
loop_
_entity.id
_entity.type
_entity.pdbx_description
1 polymer ?
#
loop_
_entity_poly.entity_id
_entity_poly.type
_entity_poly.pdbx_seq_one_letter_code
_entity_poly.pdbx_strand_id
1 'polypeptide(L)' 'MHPNIMPSKFINNLKTVTSRLMRKEFAKHLTYFYWKPVLWTRAYCLLTTGGATVDTIRQYIEKQERPD' A
#
# COMPACT_ATOMS: atom_id res chain seq x y z
N MET A 1 6.99 3.85 -16.16
CA MET A 1 5.94 2.83 -16.38
C MET A 1 5.72 2.70 -17.88
N HIS A 2 5.62 1.48 -18.41
CA HIS A 2 5.24 1.30 -19.82
C HIS A 2 3.80 1.80 -20.01
N PRO A 3 3.46 2.53 -21.09
CA PRO A 3 2.14 3.15 -21.29
C PRO A 3 0.97 2.17 -21.21
N ASN A 4 1.20 0.90 -21.57
CA ASN A 4 0.17 -0.14 -21.54
C ASN A 4 -0.06 -0.75 -20.15
N ILE A 5 0.64 -0.29 -19.11
CA ILE A 5 0.43 -0.76 -17.74
C ILE A 5 -0.75 -0.01 -17.14
N MET A 6 -1.80 -0.75 -16.77
CA MET A 6 -2.89 -0.22 -15.93
C MET A 6 -2.40 -0.04 -14.49
N PRO A 7 -2.28 1.20 -13.97
CA PRO A 7 -1.69 1.41 -12.65
C PRO A 7 -2.52 0.80 -11.51
N SER A 8 -3.85 0.80 -11.65
CA SER A 8 -4.76 0.19 -10.68
C SER A 8 -4.52 -1.32 -10.52
N LYS A 9 -4.44 -2.06 -11.64
CA LYS A 9 -4.14 -3.49 -11.63
C LYS A 9 -2.74 -3.77 -11.08
N PHE A 10 -1.77 -2.94 -11.45
CA PHE A 10 -0.40 -3.07 -10.96
C PHE A 10 -0.30 -2.90 -9.44
N ILE A 11 -0.89 -1.84 -8.89
CA ILE A 11 -0.88 -1.56 -7.45
C ILE A 11 -1.65 -2.64 -6.69
N ASN A 12 -2.80 -3.10 -7.19
CA ASN A 12 -3.56 -4.19 -6.57
C ASN A 12 -2.75 -5.49 -6.53
N ASN A 13 -2.04 -5.82 -7.61
CA ASN A 13 -1.14 -6.97 -7.63
C ASN A 13 0.00 -6.82 -6.61
N LEU A 14 0.65 -5.66 -6.56
CA LEU A 14 1.70 -5.40 -5.57
C LEU A 14 1.20 -5.58 -4.14
N LYS A 15 0.08 -4.95 -3.78
CA LYS A 15 -0.50 -5.06 -2.43
C LYS A 15 -0.88 -6.50 -2.10
N THR A 16 -1.44 -7.24 -3.05
CA THR A 16 -1.83 -8.63 -2.86
C THR A 16 -0.62 -9.54 -2.66
N VAL A 17 0.37 -9.46 -3.54
CA VAL A 17 1.57 -10.30 -3.50
C VAL A 17 2.37 -10.00 -2.25
N THR A 18 2.63 -8.74 -1.94
CA THR A 18 3.36 -8.33 -0.73
C THR A 18 2.63 -8.76 0.53
N SER A 19 1.30 -8.60 0.62
CA SER A 19 0.53 -9.06 1.76
C SER A 19 0.66 -10.57 2.00
N ARG A 20 0.71 -11.36 0.93
CA ARG A 20 0.88 -12.81 1.02
C ARG A 20 2.30 -13.21 1.43
N LEU A 21 3.31 -12.61 0.81
CA LEU A 21 4.72 -12.93 1.09
C LEU A 21 5.12 -12.49 2.50
N MET A 22 4.76 -11.26 2.91
CA MET A 22 5.06 -10.76 4.25
C MET A 22 4.47 -11.64 5.35
N ARG A 23 3.22 -12.06 5.19
CA ARG A 23 2.58 -12.97 6.14
C ARG A 23 3.20 -14.36 6.15
N LYS A 24 3.72 -14.84 5.02
CA LYS A 24 4.40 -16.15 4.93
C LYS A 24 5.77 -16.10 5.61
N GLU A 25 6.56 -15.07 5.33
CA GLU A 25 7.96 -14.99 5.76
C GLU A 25 8.09 -14.49 7.21
N PHE A 26 7.23 -13.57 7.64
CA PHE A 26 7.34 -12.89 8.94
C PHE A 26 6.19 -13.22 9.89
N ALA A 27 5.47 -14.34 9.68
CA ALA A 27 4.29 -14.72 10.47
C ALA A 27 4.50 -14.55 11.99
N LYS A 28 5.61 -15.12 12.51
CA LYS A 28 5.93 -15.09 13.95
C LYS A 28 6.17 -13.68 14.50
N HIS A 29 6.72 -12.79 13.69
CA HIS A 29 6.97 -11.41 14.11
C HIS A 29 5.68 -10.58 13.99
N LEU A 30 4.95 -10.75 12.89
CA LEU A 30 3.71 -10.02 12.63
C LEU A 30 2.64 -10.31 13.66
N THR A 31 2.54 -11.53 14.20
CA THR A 31 1.52 -11.87 15.22
C THR A 31 1.57 -10.99 16.48
N TYR A 32 2.71 -10.39 16.81
CA TYR A 32 2.82 -9.49 17.95
C TYR A 32 2.23 -8.09 17.69
N PHE A 33 2.20 -7.66 16.43
CA PHE A 33 1.79 -6.30 16.03
C PHE A 33 0.50 -6.28 15.21
N TYR A 34 0.15 -7.42 14.61
CA TYR A 34 -0.87 -7.50 13.57
C TYR A 34 -1.58 -8.86 13.56
N TRP A 35 -2.89 -8.85 13.75
CA TRP A 35 -3.75 -10.04 13.79
C TRP A 35 -4.88 -10.03 12.76
N LYS A 36 -5.08 -8.92 12.03
CA LYS A 36 -6.15 -8.78 11.03
C LYS A 36 -5.80 -9.55 9.74
N PRO A 37 -6.80 -10.09 9.00
CA PRO A 37 -6.56 -10.91 7.80
C PRO A 37 -6.19 -10.11 6.53
N VAL A 38 -5.94 -8.81 6.64
CA VAL A 38 -5.67 -7.90 5.52
C VAL A 38 -4.47 -7.04 5.88
N LEU A 39 -3.37 -7.01 5.11
CA LEU A 39 -2.20 -6.19 5.50
C LEU A 39 -2.32 -4.73 5.08
N TRP A 40 -2.97 -4.47 3.94
CA TRP A 40 -3.07 -3.15 3.35
C TRP A 40 -4.52 -2.69 3.28
N THR A 41 -4.78 -1.41 3.53
CA THR A 41 -6.10 -0.81 3.28
C THR A 41 -6.48 -0.92 1.80
N ARG A 42 -7.75 -0.73 1.44
CA ARG A 42 -8.17 -0.72 0.02
C ARG A 42 -7.61 0.48 -0.75
N ALA A 43 -7.45 1.62 -0.08
CA ALA A 43 -6.96 2.87 -0.67
C ALA A 43 -5.51 2.79 -1.16
N TYR A 44 -5.17 3.57 -2.18
CA TYR A 44 -3.78 3.76 -2.63
C TYR A 44 -3.60 5.19 -3.18
N CYS A 45 -2.38 5.71 -3.10
CA CYS A 45 -1.98 6.95 -3.76
C CYS A 45 -1.10 6.60 -4.94
N LEU A 46 -1.31 7.26 -6.06
CA LEU A 46 -0.37 7.25 -7.16
C LEU A 46 -0.11 8.69 -7.57
N LEU A 47 1.15 9.11 -7.45
CA LEU A 47 1.59 10.46 -7.81
C LEU A 47 2.60 10.33 -8.95
N THR A 48 2.49 11.18 -9.95
CA THR A 48 3.49 11.28 -11.00
C THR A 48 4.67 12.10 -10.48
N THR A 49 5.88 11.57 -10.60
CA THR A 49 7.09 12.30 -10.21
C THR A 49 7.55 13.16 -11.40
N GLY A 50 6.94 14.34 -11.50
CA GLY A 50 7.41 15.47 -12.32
C GLY A 50 7.16 16.83 -11.63
N GLY A 51 6.70 16.81 -10.38
CA GLY A 51 6.28 17.99 -9.60
C GLY A 51 5.59 17.68 -8.26
N ALA A 52 5.40 16.40 -7.89
CA ALA A 52 4.81 16.04 -6.60
C ALA A 52 5.76 16.38 -5.44
N THR A 53 5.41 17.40 -4.67
CA THR A 53 6.15 17.85 -3.48
C THR A 53 5.91 16.94 -2.29
N VAL A 54 6.84 16.96 -1.32
CA VAL A 54 6.73 16.21 -0.05
C VAL A 54 5.42 16.52 0.69
N ASP A 55 4.92 17.75 0.57
CA ASP A 55 3.68 18.18 1.22
C ASP A 55 2.44 17.46 0.67
N THR A 56 2.42 17.16 -0.63
CA THR A 56 1.34 16.37 -1.24
C THR A 56 1.29 14.96 -0.66
N ILE A 57 2.46 14.34 -0.39
CA ILE A 57 2.54 13.01 0.23
C ILE A 57 2.04 13.07 1.67
N ARG A 58 2.47 14.08 2.44
CA ARG A 58 2.05 14.25 3.84
C ARG A 58 0.54 14.41 3.95
N GLN A 59 -0.06 15.28 3.15
CA GLN A 59 -1.50 15.49 3.13
C GLN A 59 -2.28 14.22 2.74
N TYR A 60 -1.75 13.40 1.84
CA TYR A 60 -2.38 12.12 1.50
C TYR A 60 -2.41 11.17 2.70
N ILE A 61 -1.30 11.04 3.43
CA ILE A 61 -1.19 10.16 4.60
C ILE A 61 -2.13 10.64 5.71
N GLU A 62 -2.20 11.96 5.95
CA GLU A 62 -3.07 12.54 6.97
C GLU A 62 -4.56 12.38 6.66
N LYS A 63 -4.93 12.42 5.37
CA LYS A 63 -6.33 12.24 4.91
C LYS A 63 -6.76 10.78 4.82
N GLN A 64 -5.86 9.82 5.00
CA GLN A 64 -6.28 8.42 5.08
C GLN A 64 -7.01 8.18 6.41
N GLU A 65 -8.28 7.82 6.33
CA GLU A 65 -9.04 7.32 7.47
C GLU A 65 -8.30 6.13 8.09
N ARG A 66 -8.04 6.22 9.40
CA ARG A 66 -7.43 5.14 10.15
C ARG A 66 -8.54 4.16 10.51
N PRO A 67 -8.45 2.89 10.06
CA PRO A 67 -9.42 1.90 10.49
C PRO A 67 -9.16 1.54 11.96
N ASP A 68 -10.16 1.68 12.82
CA ASP A 68 -10.18 1.13 14.18
C ASP A 68 -9.92 -0.41 14.15
#